data_AF-A0A3M8DKB6-F1
#
_entry.id   AF-A0A3M8DKB6-F1
#
_cell.length_a   1.000
_cell.length_b   1.000
_cell.length_c   1.000
_cell.angle_alpha   90.00
_cell.angle_beta   90.00
_cell.angle_gamma   90.00
#
_symmetry.space_group_name_H-M   'P 1'
#
loop_
_entity.id
_entity.type
_entity.pdbx_description
1 polymer ?
#
loop_
_entity_poly.entity_id
_entity_poly.type
_entity_poly.pdbx_seq_one_letter_code
_entity_poly.pdbx_strand_id
1 'polypeptide(L)' 'MQQDQQANHSVDSILEPDFAGTDAQKVKQEIQNDLQAGIGAMTSREAGAMRDEETPNTME' A
#
# COMPACT_ATOMS: atom_id res chain seq x y z
N MET A 1 2.38 -27.23 -14.03
CA MET A 1 0.92 -27.17 -14.27
C MET A 1 0.06 -27.55 -13.05
N GLN A 2 0.60 -28.01 -11.91
CA GLN A 2 -0.21 -28.33 -10.70
C GLN A 2 0.11 -27.47 -9.46
N GLN A 3 1.20 -26.69 -9.49
CA GLN A 3 1.63 -25.84 -8.37
C GLN A 3 0.97 -24.44 -8.37
N ASP A 4 0.41 -24.01 -9.51
CA ASP A 4 -0.13 -22.66 -9.69
C ASP A 4 -1.57 -22.50 -9.15
N GLN A 5 -2.24 -23.62 -8.85
CA GLN A 5 -3.64 -23.63 -8.39
C GLN A 5 -3.76 -23.39 -6.88
N GLN A 6 -2.79 -23.83 -6.07
CA GLN A 6 -2.83 -23.59 -4.61
C GLN A 6 -2.45 -22.16 -4.22
N ALA A 7 -1.58 -21.51 -4.99
CA ALA A 7 -1.19 -20.13 -4.73
C ALA A 7 -2.35 -19.15 -4.97
N ASN A 8 -3.18 -19.41 -5.99
CA ASN A 8 -4.26 -18.52 -6.39
C ASN A 8 -5.43 -18.52 -5.38
N HIS A 9 -5.74 -19.68 -4.79
CA HIS A 9 -6.80 -19.77 -3.77
C HIS A 9 -6.40 -19.10 -2.45
N SER A 10 -5.10 -19.01 -2.17
CA SER A 10 -4.55 -18.41 -0.96
C SER A 10 -4.55 -16.88 -1.03
N VAL A 11 -4.37 -16.29 -2.22
CA VAL A 11 -4.40 -14.83 -2.39
C VAL A 11 -5.82 -14.28 -2.42
N ASP A 12 -6.78 -15.02 -2.99
CA ASP A 12 -8.20 -14.62 -2.94
C ASP A 12 -8.73 -14.60 -1.51
N SER A 13 -8.30 -15.55 -0.67
CA SER A 13 -8.71 -15.59 0.74
C SER A 13 -8.10 -14.45 1.56
N ILE A 14 -6.87 -13.99 1.26
CA ILE A 14 -6.25 -12.83 1.93
C ILE A 14 -7.03 -11.52 1.68
N LEU A 15 -7.76 -11.46 0.57
CA LEU A 15 -8.58 -10.30 0.20
C LEU A 15 -10.03 -10.40 0.68
N GLU A 16 -10.43 -11.50 1.33
CA GLU A 16 -11.76 -11.59 1.91
C GLU A 16 -11.93 -10.51 3.00
N PRO A 17 -13.03 -9.73 2.96
CA PRO A 17 -13.34 -8.84 4.05
C PRO A 17 -13.40 -9.65 5.35
N ASP A 18 -12.72 -9.14 6.39
CA ASP A 18 -12.50 -9.77 7.71
C ASP A 18 -11.43 -10.87 7.79
N PHE A 19 -10.77 -11.27 6.70
CA PHE A 19 -9.69 -12.28 6.74
C PHE A 19 -8.52 -11.87 7.64
N ALA A 20 -8.14 -10.59 7.57
CA ALA A 20 -7.06 -10.04 8.39
C ALA A 20 -7.45 -9.85 9.87
N GLY A 21 -8.73 -10.07 10.24
CA GLY A 21 -9.24 -9.88 11.60
C GLY A 21 -9.13 -8.45 12.09
N THR A 22 -8.96 -7.49 11.19
CA THR A 22 -8.72 -6.08 11.53
C THR A 22 -10.02 -5.38 11.89
N ASP A 23 -10.02 -4.66 13.01
CA ASP A 23 -11.15 -3.80 13.36
C ASP A 23 -11.16 -2.54 12.48
N ALA A 24 -12.14 -2.46 11.58
CA ALA A 24 -12.29 -1.33 10.66
C ALA A 24 -12.44 0.03 11.38
N GLN A 25 -13.04 0.07 12.57
CA GLN A 25 -13.16 1.31 13.36
C GLN A 25 -11.80 1.73 13.94
N LYS A 26 -11.01 0.76 14.42
CA LYS A 26 -9.65 1.01 14.90
C LYS A 26 -8.75 1.52 13.77
N VAL A 27 -8.77 0.86 12.62
CA VAL A 27 -7.99 1.25 11.43
C VAL A 27 -8.36 2.67 11.00
N LYS A 28 -9.66 2.99 10.98
CA LYS A 28 -10.13 4.35 10.65
C LYS A 28 -9.57 5.39 11.62
N GLN A 29 -9.55 5.09 12.92
CA GLN A 29 -9.01 6.01 13.93
C GLN A 29 -7.50 6.19 13.80
N GLU A 30 -6.76 5.12 13.51
CA GLU A 30 -5.31 5.15 13.28
C GLU A 30 -4.96 6.02 12.06
N ILE A 31 -5.65 5.83 10.94
CA ILE A 31 -5.47 6.66 9.74
C ILE A 31 -5.73 8.14 10.04
N GLN A 32 -6.78 8.47 10.81
CA GLN A 32 -7.06 9.85 11.19
C GLN A 32 -5.95 10.46 12.07
N ASN A 33 -5.32 9.67 12.92
CA ASN A 33 -4.19 10.12 13.74
C ASN A 33 -2.95 10.34 12.88
N ASP A 34 -2.67 9.41 11.97
CA ASP A 34 -1.53 9.49 11.05
C ASP A 34 -1.63 10.72 10.14
N LEU A 35 -2.82 10.99 9.60
CA LEU A 35 -3.09 12.21 8.83
C LEU A 35 -2.86 13.49 9.64
N GLN A 36 -3.29 13.52 10.91
CA GLN A 36 -3.04 14.66 11.79
C GLN A 36 -1.56 14.82 12.15
N ALA A 37 -0.84 13.72 12.29
CA ALA A 37 0.60 13.70 12.54
C ALA A 37 1.44 13.94 11.27
N GLY A 38 0.81 14.02 10.10
CA GLY A 38 1.48 14.12 8.80
C GLY A 38 2.24 12.85 8.40
N ILE A 39 1.99 11.72 9.05
CA ILE A 39 2.63 10.44 8.75
C ILE A 39 2.03 9.92 7.44
N GLY A 40 2.88 9.67 6.45
CA GLY A 40 2.44 9.25 5.12
C GLY A 40 1.75 10.34 4.30
N ALA A 41 1.65 11.57 4.82
CA ALA A 41 1.16 12.73 4.07
C ALA A 41 2.28 13.26 3.17
N MET A 42 2.25 12.88 1.90
CA MET A 42 3.15 13.43 0.89
C MET A 42 2.53 14.68 0.28
N THR A 43 3.22 15.81 0.32
CA THR A 43 2.73 17.02 -0.34
C THR A 43 2.81 16.87 -1.86
N SER A 44 1.95 17.59 -2.60
CA SER A 44 1.93 17.55 -4.07
C SER A 44 3.27 17.93 -4.71
N ARG A 45 4.07 18.76 -4.03
CA ARG A 45 5.43 19.11 -4.43
C ARG A 45 6.40 17.93 -4.28
N GLU A 46 6.38 17.26 -3.14
CA GLU A 46 7.22 16.08 -2.88
C GLU A 46 6.85 14.92 -3.81
N ALA A 47 5.55 14.67 -3.99
CA ALA A 47 5.05 13.66 -4.92
C ALA A 47 5.40 13.97 -6.38
N GLY A 48 5.42 15.26 -6.75
CA GLY A 48 5.86 15.71 -8.07
C GLY A 48 7.34 15.47 -8.31
N ALA A 49 8.18 15.77 -7.31
CA ALA A 49 9.62 15.57 -7.39
C ALA A 49 10.03 14.08 -7.50
N MET A 50 9.28 13.17 -6.83
CA MET A 50 9.56 11.73 -6.94
C MET A 50 9.37 11.16 -8.35
N ARG A 51 8.52 11.76 -9.19
CA ARG A 51 8.32 11.34 -10.58
C ARG A 51 9.50 11.69 -11.48
N ASP A 52 10.18 12.79 -11.15
CA ASP A 52 11.30 13.29 -11.94
C ASP A 52 12.62 12.55 -11.58
N GLU A 53 12.72 11.97 -10.38
CA GLU A 53 13.90 11.21 -9.94
C GLU A 53 13.94 9.73 -10.37
N GLU A 54 12.87 9.19 -10.98
CA GLU A 54 12.86 7.83 -11.55
C GLU A 54 13.36 7.75 -13.00
N THR A 55 14.16 8.72 -13.46
CA THR A 55 14.98 8.49 -14.66
C THR A 55 16.21 7.67 -14.25
N PRO A 56 16.33 6.39 -14.65
CA PRO A 56 17.59 5.68 -14.45
C PRO A 56 18.64 6.46 -15.23
N ASN A 57 19.65 6.90 -14.50
CA ASN A 57 20.84 7.56 -14.99
C ASN A 57 21.42 6.75 -16.17
N THR A 58 21.04 7.08 -17.41
CA THR A 58 21.75 6.62 -18.60
C THR A 58 23.06 7.39 -18.61
N MET A 59 24.09 6.75 -18.07
CA MET A 59 25.49 7.09 -18.31
C MET A 59 25.70 7.14 -19.83
N GLU A 60 25.90 8.34 -20.37
CA GLU A 60 26.66 8.57 -21.61
C GLU A 60 27.99 9.23 -21.26
#